data_AF-A0A5I4QDA7-F1
#
_entry.id   AF-A0A5I4QDA7-F1
#
_cell.length_a   1.000
_cell.length_b   1.000
_cell.length_c   1.000
_cell.angle_alpha   90.00
_cell.angle_beta   90.00
_cell.angle_gamma   90.00
#
_symmetry.space_group_name_H-M   'P 1'
#
loop_
_entity.id
_entity.type
_entity.pdbx_description
1 polymer ?
#
loop_
_entity_poly.entity_id
_entity_poly.type
_entity_poly.pdbx_seq_one_letter_code
_entity_poly.pdbx_strand_id
1 'polypeptide(L)'
;FKQNGDGILDTFANSQHTVRVAPGEMMVLGAIRAGKEKKLSLTSNNNSTMTATFNLWGDANRPTVIELDDDQGWHLYSQRNPDGSIVFTVNGDITANTLRAGGAIYQNNGDIFGSVWGNSWLSLWINNNFVADVQLGAGTSVTTWNNAGSWPNTPGYVVTSVWKDAQGENIDGINYAPLQKRVGNQWYTVQGGTA
;
A
#
# COMPACT_ATOMS: atom_id res chain seq x y z
N PHE A 1 -0.67 9.87 -55.16
CA PHE A 1 0.53 9.02 -55.03
C PHE A 1 1.37 9.23 -56.26
N LYS A 2 2.67 9.47 -56.16
CA LYS A 2 3.57 9.39 -57.31
C LYS A 2 4.50 8.22 -57.04
N GLN A 3 4.45 7.18 -57.88
CA GLN A 3 5.45 6.11 -57.84
C GLN A 3 6.65 6.64 -58.60
N ASN A 4 7.75 6.86 -57.89
CA ASN A 4 8.84 7.72 -58.36
C ASN A 4 10.01 6.95 -58.99
N GLY A 5 9.98 5.60 -58.97
CA GLY A 5 11.15 4.72 -59.16
C GLY A 5 11.76 4.31 -57.81
N ASP A 6 12.60 3.26 -57.82
CA ASP A 6 13.49 2.86 -56.70
C ASP A 6 12.85 2.64 -55.31
N GLY A 7 11.65 2.06 -55.23
CA GLY A 7 11.08 1.53 -53.98
C GLY A 7 10.29 2.53 -53.12
N ILE A 8 9.97 3.71 -53.63
CA ILE A 8 9.23 4.76 -52.91
C ILE A 8 7.81 4.92 -53.46
N LEU A 9 6.88 5.21 -52.54
CA LEU A 9 5.49 5.52 -52.82
C LEU A 9 4.97 6.71 -52.00
N ASP A 10 4.48 7.73 -52.70
CA ASP A 10 3.88 8.92 -52.10
C ASP A 10 2.34 8.83 -52.08
N THR A 11 1.62 9.78 -51.48
CA THR A 11 0.17 10.08 -51.64
C THR A 11 -0.06 11.57 -51.86
N PHE A 12 -1.29 12.05 -52.16
CA PHE A 12 -1.65 13.48 -52.40
C PHE A 12 -3.20 13.81 -52.16
N ALA A 13 -3.67 15.06 -51.89
CA ALA A 13 -4.99 15.53 -51.39
C ALA A 13 -5.18 17.10 -51.37
N ASN A 14 -6.07 17.76 -52.11
CA ASN A 14 -5.85 19.18 -52.54
C ASN A 14 -4.49 19.32 -53.27
N SER A 15 -4.14 18.22 -53.96
CA SER A 15 -2.81 17.78 -54.36
C SER A 15 -1.81 17.50 -53.21
N GLN A 16 -2.20 17.50 -51.91
CA GLN A 16 -1.44 17.19 -50.65
C GLN A 16 -1.22 15.74 -50.24
N HIS A 17 0.02 15.37 -50.04
CA HIS A 17 0.38 14.05 -49.57
C HIS A 17 -0.27 13.67 -48.25
N THR A 18 -0.89 12.48 -48.21
CA THR A 18 -1.64 11.95 -47.07
C THR A 18 -1.07 10.70 -46.40
N VAL A 19 -0.02 10.03 -46.88
CA VAL A 19 0.68 8.81 -46.41
C VAL A 19 1.93 8.59 -47.28
N ARG A 20 3.06 8.09 -46.76
CA ARG A 20 4.25 7.72 -47.57
C ARG A 20 4.78 6.35 -47.17
N VAL A 21 5.23 5.56 -48.14
CA VAL A 21 5.79 4.22 -47.94
C VAL A 21 7.18 4.10 -48.56
N ALA A 22 8.08 3.44 -47.82
CA ALA A 22 9.43 3.05 -48.22
C ALA A 22 9.78 1.69 -47.58
N PRO A 23 10.87 1.02 -48.00
CA PRO A 23 11.30 -0.22 -47.34
C PRO A 23 11.62 0.01 -45.86
N GLY A 24 10.86 -0.63 -44.96
CA GLY A 24 11.08 -0.59 -43.51
C GLY A 24 10.20 0.38 -42.71
N GLU A 25 9.41 1.25 -43.35
CA GLU A 25 8.50 2.14 -42.63
C GLU A 25 7.34 2.68 -43.47
N MET A 26 6.32 3.21 -42.78
CA MET A 26 5.16 3.80 -43.43
C MET A 26 4.49 4.87 -42.56
N MET A 27 4.21 6.00 -43.20
CA MET A 27 3.68 7.20 -42.58
C MET A 27 2.24 7.44 -42.99
N VAL A 28 1.37 7.86 -42.07
CA VAL A 28 0.01 8.34 -42.33
C VAL A 28 -0.06 9.86 -42.10
N LEU A 29 -0.62 10.58 -43.05
CA LEU A 29 -0.79 12.04 -43.09
C LEU A 29 -2.30 12.36 -43.06
N GLY A 30 -2.90 11.82 -42.01
CA GLY A 30 -4.23 12.06 -41.43
C GLY A 30 -4.14 11.64 -39.96
N ALA A 31 -4.55 12.53 -39.05
CA ALA A 31 -4.29 12.49 -37.61
C ALA A 31 -3.07 11.66 -37.17
N ILE A 32 -1.87 12.24 -37.36
CA ILE A 32 -0.75 12.09 -36.42
C ILE A 32 -0.02 13.43 -36.35
N ARG A 33 -0.20 14.21 -35.27
CA ARG A 33 0.62 15.41 -35.04
C ARG A 33 0.96 15.53 -33.57
N ALA A 34 2.24 15.35 -33.23
CA ALA A 34 2.67 15.42 -31.84
C ALA A 34 3.85 16.39 -31.63
N GLY A 35 3.51 17.69 -31.71
CA GLY A 35 4.23 18.79 -31.06
C GLY A 35 5.15 19.67 -31.93
N LYS A 36 5.41 20.91 -31.47
CA LYS A 36 6.23 21.95 -32.15
C LYS A 36 7.58 22.19 -31.46
N GLU A 37 7.60 22.60 -30.18
CA GLU A 37 8.82 22.77 -29.36
C GLU A 37 9.18 21.52 -28.53
N LYS A 38 8.16 20.72 -28.18
CA LYS A 38 8.29 19.39 -27.57
C LYS A 38 7.71 18.39 -28.56
N LYS A 39 8.30 17.21 -28.70
CA LYS A 39 7.85 16.15 -29.60
C LYS A 39 7.55 14.88 -28.81
N LEU A 40 6.60 14.08 -29.29
CA LEU A 40 6.45 12.70 -28.84
C LEU A 40 7.52 11.83 -29.52
N SER A 41 8.26 11.02 -28.75
CA SER A 41 9.30 10.11 -29.26
C SER A 41 8.85 8.66 -29.16
N LEU A 42 9.10 7.87 -30.21
CA LEU A 42 9.03 6.41 -30.23
C LEU A 42 10.45 5.92 -30.56
N THR A 43 11.11 5.26 -29.61
CA THR A 43 12.54 4.93 -29.72
C THR A 43 12.77 3.48 -29.32
N SER A 44 13.68 2.81 -30.02
CA SER A 44 14.25 1.53 -29.62
C SER A 44 15.77 1.67 -29.49
N ASN A 45 16.33 1.22 -28.36
CA ASN A 45 17.79 1.10 -28.17
C ASN A 45 18.35 -0.19 -28.80
N ASN A 46 17.51 -0.99 -29.46
CA ASN A 46 17.86 -2.25 -30.11
C ASN A 46 18.55 -3.28 -29.19
N ASN A 47 18.28 -3.20 -27.89
CA ASN A 47 18.74 -4.16 -26.88
C ASN A 47 17.58 -4.93 -26.23
N SER A 48 16.34 -4.61 -26.60
CA SER A 48 15.18 -5.43 -26.25
C SER A 48 15.33 -6.78 -26.93
N THR A 49 15.16 -7.87 -26.17
CA THR A 49 15.13 -9.23 -26.72
C THR A 49 13.76 -9.61 -27.29
N MET A 50 12.76 -8.75 -27.11
CA MET A 50 11.38 -8.94 -27.56
C MET A 50 10.84 -7.66 -28.21
N THR A 51 9.85 -7.80 -29.09
CA THR A 51 9.08 -6.66 -29.61
C THR A 51 8.30 -6.01 -28.48
N ALA A 52 8.12 -4.70 -28.53
CA ALA A 52 7.14 -4.00 -27.70
C ALA A 52 6.13 -3.31 -28.62
N THR A 53 4.84 -3.41 -28.30
CA THR A 53 3.79 -2.81 -29.13
C THR A 53 2.90 -1.87 -28.30
N PHE A 54 2.29 -0.92 -29.01
CA PHE A 54 1.22 -0.07 -28.49
C PHE A 54 0.01 -0.28 -29.36
N ASN A 55 -1.05 -0.83 -28.79
CA ASN A 55 -2.20 -1.30 -29.53
C ASN A 55 -3.46 -0.52 -29.17
N LEU A 56 -4.26 -0.22 -30.19
CA LEU A 56 -5.64 0.22 -30.07
C LEU A 56 -6.51 -0.85 -30.72
N TRP A 57 -7.31 -1.52 -29.91
CA TRP A 57 -8.22 -2.55 -30.39
C TRP A 57 -9.51 -2.56 -29.56
N GLY A 58 -10.48 -3.40 -29.95
CA GLY A 58 -11.72 -3.56 -29.19
C GLY A 58 -12.74 -4.43 -29.90
N ASP A 59 -13.76 -4.86 -29.16
CA ASP A 59 -14.92 -5.63 -29.62
C ASP A 59 -16.20 -5.27 -28.82
N ALA A 60 -17.31 -5.99 -29.04
CA ALA A 60 -18.58 -5.71 -28.36
C ALA A 60 -18.53 -5.89 -26.83
N ASN A 61 -17.65 -6.75 -26.31
CA ASN A 61 -17.45 -6.98 -24.89
C ASN A 61 -16.38 -6.05 -24.29
N ARG A 62 -15.46 -5.55 -25.13
CA ARG A 62 -14.42 -4.59 -24.76
C ARG A 62 -14.40 -3.43 -25.77
N PRO A 63 -15.38 -2.50 -25.72
CA PRO A 63 -15.55 -1.44 -26.72
C PRO A 63 -14.29 -0.67 -27.13
N THR A 64 -13.35 -0.48 -26.22
CA THR A 64 -12.07 0.16 -26.51
C THR A 64 -11.04 -0.37 -25.52
N VAL A 65 -9.90 -0.83 -26.04
CA VAL A 65 -8.72 -1.26 -25.29
C VAL A 65 -7.51 -0.50 -25.84
N ILE A 66 -6.77 0.13 -24.94
CA ILE A 66 -5.44 0.68 -25.22
C ILE A 66 -4.46 -0.17 -24.42
N GLU A 67 -3.57 -0.87 -25.11
CA GLU A 67 -2.76 -1.97 -24.57
C GLU A 67 -1.28 -1.83 -24.91
N LEU A 68 -0.43 -2.26 -23.98
CA LEU A 68 0.99 -2.51 -24.19
C LEU A 68 1.27 -4.00 -24.03
N ASP A 69 2.01 -4.58 -24.96
CA ASP A 69 2.42 -5.99 -24.93
C ASP A 69 3.80 -6.21 -25.55
N ASP A 70 4.30 -7.43 -25.38
CA ASP A 70 5.48 -7.97 -26.05
C ASP A 70 5.21 -9.34 -26.69
N ASP A 71 6.27 -9.99 -27.19
CA ASP A 71 6.21 -11.32 -27.82
C ASP A 71 5.67 -12.43 -26.89
N GLN A 72 5.61 -12.18 -25.57
CA GLN A 72 5.17 -13.13 -24.54
C GLN A 72 3.79 -12.79 -23.95
N GLY A 73 3.28 -11.58 -24.17
CA GLY A 73 1.91 -11.22 -23.81
C GLY A 73 1.75 -9.77 -23.36
N TRP A 74 0.54 -9.45 -22.91
CA TRP A 74 0.18 -8.10 -22.47
C TRP A 74 0.79 -7.74 -21.13
N HIS A 75 1.22 -6.48 -21.01
CA HIS A 75 1.78 -5.88 -19.79
C HIS A 75 0.72 -5.10 -19.05
N LEU A 76 0.04 -4.19 -19.74
CA LEU A 76 -1.02 -3.38 -19.16
C LEU A 76 -2.01 -2.91 -20.22
N TYR A 77 -3.24 -2.67 -19.80
CA TYR A 77 -4.23 -2.00 -20.64
C TYR A 77 -5.16 -1.10 -19.83
N SER A 78 -5.72 -0.11 -20.51
CA SER A 78 -6.98 0.51 -20.10
C SER A 78 -8.09 0.03 -21.02
N GLN A 79 -9.25 -0.31 -20.47
CA GLN A 79 -10.42 -0.63 -21.30
C GLN A 79 -11.69 0.06 -20.81
N ARG A 80 -12.60 0.32 -21.74
CA ARG A 80 -14.01 0.58 -21.45
C ARG A 80 -14.81 -0.71 -21.54
N ASN A 81 -15.64 -0.97 -20.53
CA ASN A 81 -16.58 -2.10 -20.47
C ASN A 81 -17.91 -1.75 -21.16
N PRO A 82 -18.76 -2.77 -21.48
CA PRO A 82 -20.05 -2.53 -22.15
C PRO A 82 -21.03 -1.69 -21.32
N ASP A 83 -20.93 -1.74 -19.99
CA ASP A 83 -21.71 -0.92 -19.06
C ASP A 83 -21.18 0.53 -18.95
N GLY A 84 -20.13 0.86 -19.69
CA GLY A 84 -19.48 2.16 -19.68
C GLY A 84 -18.44 2.35 -18.57
N SER A 85 -18.26 1.40 -17.65
CA SER A 85 -17.19 1.45 -16.65
C SER A 85 -15.81 1.33 -17.31
N ILE A 86 -14.77 1.73 -16.59
CA ILE A 86 -13.38 1.69 -17.07
C ILE A 86 -12.56 0.86 -16.09
N VAL A 87 -11.68 0.02 -16.60
CA VAL A 87 -10.63 -0.61 -15.79
C VAL A 87 -9.25 -0.28 -16.36
N PHE A 88 -8.28 -0.19 -15.47
CA PHE A 88 -6.86 -0.18 -15.77
C PHE A 88 -6.25 -1.42 -15.12
N THR A 89 -5.61 -2.26 -15.93
CA THR A 89 -5.13 -3.57 -15.49
C THR A 89 -3.66 -3.71 -15.84
N VAL A 90 -2.89 -4.24 -14.89
CA VAL A 90 -1.45 -4.50 -15.03
C VAL A 90 -1.23 -6.00 -14.79
N ASN A 91 -0.53 -6.65 -15.70
CA ASN A 91 -0.11 -8.05 -15.62
C ASN A 91 1.24 -8.15 -14.89
N GLY A 92 1.24 -7.75 -13.62
CA GLY A 92 2.47 -7.73 -12.81
C GLY A 92 2.34 -6.82 -11.59
N ASP A 93 3.47 -6.55 -10.96
CA ASP A 93 3.55 -5.71 -9.77
C ASP A 93 3.50 -4.22 -10.12
N ILE A 94 2.74 -3.46 -9.33
CA ILE A 94 2.76 -1.99 -9.37
C ILE A 94 3.73 -1.49 -8.31
N THR A 95 4.86 -0.94 -8.75
CA THR A 95 5.85 -0.30 -7.86
C THR A 95 5.68 1.22 -7.90
N ALA A 96 5.38 1.82 -6.76
CA ALA A 96 5.21 3.27 -6.61
C ALA A 96 5.86 3.77 -5.32
N ASN A 97 6.41 4.99 -5.32
CA ASN A 97 6.86 5.64 -4.08
C ASN A 97 5.69 5.83 -3.09
N THR A 98 4.51 6.15 -3.64
CA THR A 98 3.26 6.29 -2.90
C THR A 98 2.12 5.94 -3.84
N LEU A 99 1.22 5.03 -3.44
CA LEU A 99 -0.02 4.76 -4.17
C LEU A 99 -1.18 5.52 -3.49
N ARG A 100 -1.88 6.35 -4.26
CA ARG A 100 -3.07 7.07 -3.79
C ARG A 100 -4.32 6.48 -4.44
N ALA A 101 -5.22 5.95 -3.62
CA ALA A 101 -6.48 5.38 -4.07
C ALA A 101 -7.64 6.12 -3.39
N GLY A 102 -8.24 7.08 -4.11
CA GLY A 102 -9.16 8.04 -3.51
C GLY A 102 -8.47 8.85 -2.41
N GLY A 103 -9.06 8.86 -1.21
CA GLY A 103 -8.48 9.54 -0.04
C GLY A 103 -7.42 8.72 0.72
N ALA A 104 -7.23 7.43 0.40
CA ALA A 104 -6.25 6.58 1.05
C ALA A 104 -4.86 6.73 0.42
N ILE A 105 -3.82 6.64 1.25
CA ILE A 105 -2.42 6.70 0.82
C ILE A 105 -1.70 5.46 1.33
N TYR A 106 -1.17 4.65 0.42
CA TYR A 106 -0.28 3.52 0.72
C TYR A 106 1.16 3.97 0.56
N GLN A 107 1.94 3.88 1.64
CA GLN A 107 3.31 4.37 1.70
C GLN A 107 4.32 3.25 1.49
N ASN A 108 5.50 3.58 0.97
CA ASN A 108 6.58 2.63 0.70
C ASN A 108 7.15 1.91 1.95
N ASN A 109 6.80 2.32 3.16
CA ASN A 109 7.16 1.64 4.41
C ASN A 109 6.07 0.66 4.90
N GLY A 110 5.01 0.43 4.11
CA GLY A 110 3.88 -0.44 4.45
C GLY A 110 2.77 0.22 5.27
N ASP A 111 2.90 1.50 5.61
CA ASP A 111 1.87 2.24 6.33
C ASP A 111 0.74 2.72 5.41
N ILE A 112 -0.44 2.95 5.99
CA ILE A 112 -1.65 3.34 5.27
C ILE A 112 -2.27 4.56 5.97
N PHE A 113 -2.40 5.67 5.25
CA PHE A 113 -3.14 6.84 5.72
C PHE A 113 -4.59 6.79 5.24
N GLY A 114 -5.53 7.23 6.09
CA GLY A 114 -6.94 7.31 5.72
C GLY A 114 -7.84 7.96 6.76
N SER A 115 -9.04 8.36 6.33
CA SER A 115 -10.03 9.02 7.18
C SER A 115 -10.60 8.12 8.28
N VAL A 116 -10.67 6.80 8.04
CA VAL A 116 -11.08 5.80 9.05
C VAL A 116 -10.13 5.78 10.24
N TRP A 117 -8.86 6.15 10.04
CA TRP A 117 -7.84 6.26 11.10
C TRP A 117 -7.81 7.65 11.74
N GLY A 118 -8.87 8.45 11.59
CA GLY A 118 -8.94 9.83 12.09
C GLY A 118 -8.07 10.81 11.31
N ASN A 119 -7.93 10.61 9.99
CA ASN A 119 -6.97 11.33 9.14
C ASN A 119 -5.53 11.16 9.66
N SER A 120 -5.16 9.93 9.97
CA SER A 120 -3.85 9.56 10.51
C SER A 120 -3.30 8.32 9.81
N TRP A 121 -2.07 7.97 10.17
CA TRP A 121 -1.43 6.72 9.75
C TRP A 121 -1.97 5.54 10.55
N LEU A 122 -2.19 4.41 9.88
CA LEU A 122 -2.68 3.19 10.48
C LEU A 122 -1.75 2.73 11.61
N SER A 123 -0.44 2.83 11.43
CA SER A 123 0.54 2.48 12.46
C SER A 123 0.34 3.29 13.76
N LEU A 124 0.15 4.61 13.65
CA LEU A 124 -0.07 5.51 14.78
C LEU A 124 -1.44 5.26 15.42
N TRP A 125 -2.46 5.01 14.59
CA TRP A 125 -3.79 4.68 15.07
C TRP A 125 -3.78 3.35 15.85
N ILE A 126 -3.13 2.30 15.34
CA ILE A 126 -2.98 1.02 16.05
C ILE A 126 -2.24 1.23 17.37
N ASN A 127 -1.10 1.93 17.32
CA ASN A 127 -0.27 2.18 18.50
C ASN A 127 -1.06 2.85 19.63
N ASN A 128 -1.93 3.81 19.31
CA ASN A 128 -2.70 4.56 20.29
C ASN A 128 -4.03 3.92 20.73
N ASN A 129 -4.54 2.90 20.01
CA ASN A 129 -5.87 2.34 20.27
C ASN A 129 -5.85 0.88 20.76
N PHE A 130 -4.72 0.17 20.66
CA PHE A 130 -4.60 -1.22 21.13
C PHE A 130 -3.58 -1.37 22.25
N VAL A 131 -3.77 -2.43 23.05
CA VAL A 131 -2.76 -2.87 24.03
C VAL A 131 -1.61 -3.53 23.27
N ALA A 132 -0.45 -2.89 23.30
CA ALA A 132 0.75 -3.34 22.60
C ALA A 132 1.60 -4.31 23.45
N ASP A 133 1.43 -4.31 24.77
CA ASP A 133 2.18 -5.16 25.69
C ASP A 133 1.52 -5.23 27.09
N VAL A 134 1.87 -6.25 27.88
CA VAL A 134 1.42 -6.45 29.27
C VAL A 134 2.60 -6.89 30.13
N GLN A 135 2.75 -6.26 31.29
CA GLN A 135 3.82 -6.61 32.23
C GLN A 135 3.37 -6.53 33.69
N LEU A 136 4.18 -7.09 34.59
CA LEU A 136 4.19 -6.68 35.99
C LEU A 136 5.19 -5.53 36.14
N GLY A 137 4.75 -4.41 36.71
CA GLY A 137 5.62 -3.27 36.99
C GLY A 137 6.53 -3.51 38.20
N ALA A 138 7.13 -2.44 38.72
CA ALA A 138 7.98 -2.53 39.90
C ALA A 138 7.19 -3.07 41.11
N GLY A 139 7.69 -4.18 41.68
CA GLY A 139 7.08 -4.80 42.85
C GLY A 139 7.39 -4.06 44.15
N THR A 140 6.55 -4.30 45.15
CA THR A 140 6.74 -3.88 46.53
C THR A 140 6.43 -5.05 47.48
N SER A 141 6.80 -4.90 48.75
CA SER A 141 6.59 -5.90 49.81
C SER A 141 5.89 -5.28 51.00
N VAL A 142 5.05 -6.05 51.69
CA VAL A 142 4.44 -5.65 52.96
C VAL A 142 4.41 -6.81 53.95
N THR A 143 4.74 -6.52 55.20
CA THR A 143 4.57 -7.45 56.32
C THR A 143 3.10 -7.49 56.73
N THR A 144 2.50 -8.68 56.70
CA THR A 144 1.09 -8.93 57.04
C THR A 144 0.92 -9.49 58.45
N TRP A 145 1.96 -10.09 59.05
CA TRP A 145 1.89 -10.63 60.40
C TRP A 145 1.57 -9.53 61.42
N ASN A 146 0.56 -9.77 62.26
CA ASN A 146 0.07 -8.86 63.31
C ASN A 146 -0.28 -7.43 62.81
N ASN A 147 -0.51 -7.28 61.51
CA ASN A 147 -0.94 -6.03 60.89
C ASN A 147 -2.32 -6.23 60.27
N ALA A 148 -3.34 -5.56 60.82
CA ALA A 148 -4.68 -5.58 60.24
C ALA A 148 -4.69 -4.84 58.89
N GLY A 149 -5.28 -5.46 57.86
CA GLY A 149 -5.41 -4.83 56.54
C GLY A 149 -5.83 -5.80 55.45
N SER A 150 -6.07 -5.26 54.26
CA SER A 150 -6.26 -6.04 53.02
C SER A 150 -5.17 -5.64 52.06
N TRP A 151 -4.35 -6.59 51.62
CA TRP A 151 -3.22 -6.32 50.74
C TRP A 151 -3.24 -7.27 49.54
N PRO A 152 -2.92 -6.80 48.32
CA PRO A 152 -2.76 -5.39 47.95
C PRO A 152 -4.09 -4.60 48.07
N ASN A 153 -4.06 -3.41 48.70
CA ASN A 153 -5.21 -2.49 48.75
C ASN A 153 -5.22 -1.47 47.60
N THR A 154 -4.29 -1.60 46.64
CA THR A 154 -4.21 -0.71 45.49
C THR A 154 -4.81 -1.41 44.27
N PRO A 155 -5.86 -0.87 43.64
CA PRO A 155 -6.46 -1.45 42.45
C PRO A 155 -5.42 -1.70 41.34
N GLY A 156 -5.55 -2.84 40.67
CA GLY A 156 -4.64 -3.22 39.58
C GLY A 156 -3.33 -3.87 40.03
N TYR A 157 -3.09 -4.01 41.33
CA TYR A 157 -1.95 -4.77 41.84
C TYR A 157 -2.33 -6.23 42.08
N VAL A 158 -1.39 -7.13 41.78
CA VAL A 158 -1.52 -8.57 41.96
C VAL A 158 -0.42 -9.10 42.86
N VAL A 159 -0.73 -10.09 43.69
CA VAL A 159 0.25 -10.79 44.51
C VAL A 159 1.19 -11.59 43.60
N THR A 160 2.50 -11.39 43.76
CA THR A 160 3.54 -12.06 42.96
C THR A 160 4.27 -13.15 43.73
N SER A 161 4.31 -13.04 45.07
CA SER A 161 4.75 -14.12 45.96
C SER A 161 4.29 -13.85 47.39
N VAL A 162 4.30 -14.90 48.21
CA VAL A 162 4.05 -14.85 49.65
C VAL A 162 5.26 -15.41 50.38
N TRP A 163 5.56 -14.92 51.58
CA TRP A 163 6.69 -15.40 52.35
C TRP A 163 6.33 -15.58 53.83
N LYS A 164 7.03 -16.52 54.45
CA LYS A 164 6.92 -16.90 55.86
C LYS A 164 8.33 -17.21 56.38
N ASP A 165 8.65 -16.80 57.59
CA ASP A 165 9.85 -17.19 58.29
C ASP A 165 9.65 -18.51 59.07
N ALA A 166 10.63 -18.88 59.89
CA ALA A 166 10.61 -20.13 60.64
C ALA A 166 9.74 -20.09 61.92
N GLN A 167 9.12 -18.96 62.24
CA GLN A 167 8.47 -18.67 63.51
C GLN A 167 6.94 -18.56 63.32
N GLY A 168 6.18 -19.09 64.28
CA GLY A 168 4.72 -19.05 64.23
C GLY A 168 4.08 -19.78 63.04
N GLU A 169 2.77 -19.56 62.84
CA GLU A 169 1.94 -20.30 61.87
C GLU A 169 1.30 -19.42 60.78
N ASN A 170 1.34 -18.09 60.89
CA ASN A 170 0.69 -17.19 59.92
C ASN A 170 1.69 -16.67 58.88
N ILE A 171 1.16 -16.13 57.76
CA ILE A 171 1.94 -15.51 56.69
C ILE A 171 2.56 -14.20 57.18
N ASP A 172 3.88 -14.07 57.02
CA ASP A 172 4.62 -12.90 57.48
C ASP A 172 4.55 -11.73 56.51
N GLY A 173 4.49 -11.99 55.21
CA GLY A 173 4.28 -10.94 54.25
C GLY A 173 4.01 -11.41 52.83
N ILE A 174 3.72 -10.43 51.99
CA ILE A 174 3.45 -10.63 50.56
C ILE A 174 4.25 -9.65 49.73
N ASN A 175 4.63 -10.09 48.54
CA ASN A 175 5.13 -9.23 47.47
C ASN A 175 4.02 -9.06 46.44
N TYR A 176 3.86 -7.84 45.92
CA TYR A 176 2.84 -7.52 44.94
C TYR A 176 3.33 -6.45 43.96
N ALA A 177 2.82 -6.46 42.74
CA ALA A 177 3.23 -5.57 41.66
C ALA A 177 2.00 -5.11 40.85
N PRO A 178 2.05 -3.93 40.22
CA PRO A 178 0.95 -3.49 39.36
C PRO A 178 0.95 -4.33 38.08
N LEU A 179 -0.20 -4.88 37.71
CA LEU A 179 -0.43 -5.39 36.37
C LEU A 179 -0.62 -4.18 35.45
N GLN A 180 0.26 -4.06 34.45
CA GLN A 180 0.31 -2.91 33.56
C GLN A 180 0.08 -3.33 32.12
N LYS A 181 -0.59 -2.46 31.36
CA LYS A 181 -0.78 -2.57 29.90
C LYS A 181 -0.16 -1.38 29.20
N ARG A 182 0.48 -1.59 28.05
CA ARG A 182 1.02 -0.51 27.23
C ARG A 182 0.03 -0.13 26.14
N VAL A 183 -0.36 1.14 26.08
CA VAL A 183 -1.11 1.75 24.97
C VAL A 183 -0.37 3.01 24.55
N GLY A 184 -0.14 3.18 23.26
CA GLY A 184 0.78 4.18 22.76
C GLY A 184 2.21 3.89 23.24
N ASN A 185 2.89 4.95 23.67
CA ASN A 185 4.18 4.87 24.37
C ASN A 185 4.03 4.95 25.90
N GLN A 186 2.84 4.69 26.45
CA GLN A 186 2.56 4.85 27.88
C GLN A 186 2.14 3.52 28.53
N TRP A 187 2.63 3.27 29.74
CA TRP A 187 2.21 2.15 30.58
C TRP A 187 1.12 2.60 31.54
N TYR A 188 0.03 1.84 31.59
CA TYR A 188 -1.10 2.08 32.48
C TYR A 188 -1.28 0.90 33.40
N THR A 189 -1.41 1.14 34.71
CA THR A 189 -1.90 0.13 35.64
C THR A 189 -3.36 -0.19 35.30
N VAL A 190 -3.69 -1.48 35.20
CA VAL A 190 -5.06 -1.90 34.92
C VAL A 190 -5.99 -1.47 36.05
N GLN A 191 -7.23 -1.12 35.73
CA GLN A 191 -8.24 -0.92 36.77
C GLN A 191 -8.53 -2.29 37.40
N GLY A 192 -8.49 -2.37 38.73
CA GLY A 192 -8.98 -3.55 39.44
C GLY A 192 -10.48 -3.72 39.25
N GLY A 193 -10.96 -4.95 39.15
CA GLY A 193 -12.39 -5.23 39.20
C GLY A 193 -12.97 -4.92 40.59
N THR A 194 -14.25 -4.54 40.65
CA THR A 194 -14.98 -4.56 41.92
C THR A 194 -15.28 -6.02 42.28
N ALA A 195 -14.92 -6.41 43.51
CA ALA A 195 -15.23 -7.73 44.06
C ALA A 195 -16.73 -7.92 44.28
#